data_AF-A0A235IIC2-F1
#
_entry.id   AF-A0A235IIC2-F1
#
_cell.length_a   1.000
_cell.length_b   1.000
_cell.length_c   1.000
_cell.angle_alpha   90.00
_cell.angle_beta   90.00
_cell.angle_gamma   90.00
#
_symmetry.space_group_name_H-M   'P 1'
#
loop_
_entity.id
_entity.type
_entity.pdbx_description
1 polymer ?
#
loop_
_entity_poly.entity_id
_entity_poly.type
_entity_poly.pdbx_seq_one_letter_code
_entity_poly.pdbx_strand_id
1 'polypeptide(L)'
;MIKTNRLASLTTTIFLSTLLTVPLLNSCGGGSQNATQPPIDDTVGRNLNNRAPVNQPQARRGLSTGQKVAILAGAAGLFYLYNQRKNAQGAGAQGKYYLSKNGRVYYRDAQNRPVWVTPPQEGIRVPEEEAQQYRDFQGYNNSPTGRDLRGLGAGTVPTN
;
A
#
# COMPACT_ATOMS: atom_id res chain seq x y z
N MET A 1 1.63 9.56 -54.61
CA MET A 1 1.41 8.16 -54.18
C MET A 1 0.24 8.17 -53.19
N ILE A 2 -0.96 7.81 -53.67
CA ILE A 2 -2.23 7.94 -52.93
C ILE A 2 -2.44 6.64 -52.16
N LYS A 3 -2.59 6.71 -50.84
CA LYS A 3 -2.78 5.53 -49.97
C LYS A 3 -4.24 5.49 -49.51
N THR A 4 -5.00 4.58 -50.13
CA THR A 4 -6.45 4.43 -49.95
C THR A 4 -6.79 3.58 -48.73
N ASN A 5 -7.87 4.02 -48.08
CA ASN A 5 -8.55 3.58 -46.87
C ASN A 5 -8.88 2.08 -46.78
N ARG A 6 -8.94 1.55 -45.54
CA ARG A 6 -9.82 0.43 -45.17
C ARG A 6 -10.50 0.70 -43.82
N LEU A 7 -11.81 0.86 -43.88
CA LEU A 7 -12.75 0.77 -42.76
C LEU A 7 -13.29 -0.66 -42.74
N ALA A 8 -13.22 -1.35 -41.60
CA ALA A 8 -13.99 -2.54 -41.21
C ALA A 8 -13.43 -3.02 -39.85
N SER A 9 -14.17 -3.42 -38.82
CA SER A 9 -15.61 -3.52 -38.59
C SER A 9 -15.80 -3.59 -37.07
N LEU A 10 -16.87 -2.98 -36.55
CA LEU A 10 -17.33 -3.19 -35.17
C LEU A 10 -17.91 -4.60 -35.04
N THR A 11 -17.55 -5.32 -33.99
CA THR A 11 -18.37 -6.42 -33.44
C THR A 11 -18.39 -6.34 -31.92
N THR A 12 -19.42 -5.65 -31.43
CA THR A 12 -19.97 -5.70 -30.08
C THR A 12 -20.38 -7.13 -29.75
N THR A 13 -19.89 -7.71 -28.65
CA THR A 13 -20.52 -8.89 -28.03
C THR A 13 -20.88 -8.53 -26.59
N ILE A 14 -22.16 -8.27 -26.39
CA ILE A 14 -22.81 -8.14 -25.09
C ILE A 14 -23.09 -9.57 -24.62
N PHE A 15 -22.46 -10.01 -23.52
CA PHE A 15 -22.94 -11.19 -22.80
C PHE A 15 -23.75 -10.73 -21.58
N LEU A 16 -25.01 -11.12 -21.63
CA LEU A 16 -26.12 -10.77 -20.76
C LEU A 16 -26.21 -11.79 -19.61
N SER A 17 -26.18 -11.27 -18.38
CA SER A 17 -26.91 -11.71 -17.18
C SER A 17 -27.04 -13.21 -16.83
N THR A 18 -26.45 -13.61 -15.69
CA THR A 18 -27.07 -14.61 -14.78
C THR A 18 -26.80 -14.29 -13.29
N LEU A 19 -27.88 -13.89 -12.63
CA LEU A 19 -28.36 -14.09 -11.25
C LEU A 19 -27.38 -14.20 -10.05
N LEU A 20 -27.66 -13.32 -9.08
CA LEU A 20 -27.37 -13.45 -7.65
C LEU A 20 -27.83 -14.80 -7.07
N THR A 21 -26.93 -15.50 -6.39
CA THR A 21 -27.27 -16.42 -5.30
C THR A 21 -26.30 -16.20 -4.15
N VAL A 22 -26.80 -15.60 -3.07
CA VAL A 22 -26.11 -15.47 -1.78
C VAL A 22 -26.59 -16.60 -0.88
N PRO A 23 -25.74 -17.53 -0.43
CA PRO A 23 -26.10 -18.41 0.68
C PRO A 23 -25.85 -17.65 1.99
N LEU A 24 -26.92 -17.12 2.58
CA LEU A 24 -26.95 -16.73 3.99
C LEU A 24 -27.03 -18.03 4.82
N LEU A 25 -25.87 -18.60 5.15
CA LEU A 25 -25.78 -19.68 6.13
C LEU A 25 -25.58 -19.06 7.52
N ASN A 26 -26.67 -19.03 8.28
CA ASN A 26 -26.68 -18.86 9.72
C ASN A 26 -25.87 -19.99 10.37
N SER A 27 -24.70 -19.69 10.93
CA SER A 27 -24.03 -20.58 11.87
C SER A 27 -24.41 -20.18 13.29
N CYS A 28 -25.48 -20.79 13.78
CA CYS A 28 -25.84 -20.87 15.19
C CYS A 28 -25.38 -22.24 15.68
N GLY A 29 -24.59 -22.29 16.76
CA GLY A 29 -24.15 -23.53 17.41
C GLY A 29 -22.65 -23.53 17.65
N GLY A 30 -22.14 -23.81 18.84
CA GLY A 30 -22.77 -24.21 20.08
C GLY A 30 -21.69 -24.16 21.16
N GLY A 31 -22.10 -23.87 22.39
CA GLY A 31 -21.20 -23.87 23.53
C GLY A 31 -20.65 -25.26 23.80
N SER A 32 -19.40 -25.33 24.21
CA SER A 32 -18.91 -26.38 25.10
C SER A 32 -17.90 -25.77 26.04
N GLN A 33 -18.33 -25.72 27.29
CA GLN A 33 -17.60 -25.35 28.48
C GLN A 33 -16.47 -26.36 28.66
N ASN A 34 -15.24 -25.89 28.79
CA ASN A 34 -14.23 -26.63 29.54
C ASN A 34 -13.63 -25.67 30.55
N ALA A 35 -14.04 -25.89 31.79
CA ALA A 35 -13.54 -25.24 32.97
C ALA A 35 -12.09 -25.66 33.21
N THR A 36 -11.19 -24.68 33.39
CA THR A 36 -10.17 -24.71 34.44
C THR A 36 -9.72 -23.26 34.67
N GLN A 37 -10.29 -22.61 35.68
CA GLN A 37 -9.82 -21.32 36.19
C GLN A 37 -8.70 -21.59 37.21
N PRO A 38 -7.50 -21.02 37.08
CA PRO A 38 -6.56 -20.97 38.20
C PRO A 38 -6.98 -19.86 39.19
N PRO A 39 -6.74 -20.01 40.49
CA PRO A 39 -7.17 -19.06 41.51
C PRO A 39 -6.49 -17.70 41.31
N ILE A 40 -7.27 -16.63 41.26
CA ILE A 40 -6.75 -15.26 41.30
C ILE A 40 -6.63 -14.82 42.76
N ASP A 41 -5.42 -14.41 43.13
CA ASP A 41 -5.09 -13.76 44.39
C ASP A 41 -5.43 -12.27 44.26
N ASP A 42 -6.43 -11.80 45.02
CA ASP A 42 -6.88 -10.41 45.02
C ASP A 42 -6.07 -9.61 46.05
N THR A 43 -4.94 -9.02 45.66
CA THR A 43 -4.31 -7.94 46.44
C THR A 43 -3.67 -6.85 45.55
N VAL A 44 -4.46 -5.81 45.31
CA VAL A 44 -4.09 -4.38 45.27
C VAL A 44 -2.99 -3.92 44.28
N GLY A 45 -3.38 -3.16 43.25
CA GLY A 45 -2.50 -2.11 42.72
C GLY A 45 -2.67 -1.61 41.27
N ARG A 46 -3.55 -0.63 41.07
CA ARG A 46 -3.30 0.59 40.27
C ARG A 46 -3.00 0.48 38.76
N ASN A 47 -4.06 0.72 37.98
CA ASN A 47 -4.15 1.48 36.71
C ASN A 47 -2.84 1.98 36.08
N LEU A 48 -2.44 1.40 34.93
CA LEU A 48 -1.71 2.09 33.85
C LEU A 48 -2.00 1.43 32.47
N ASN A 49 -2.63 2.22 31.59
CA ASN A 49 -2.55 2.16 30.12
C ASN A 49 -2.73 0.82 29.39
N ASN A 50 -3.99 0.56 29.03
CA ASN A 50 -4.39 -0.34 27.95
C ASN A 50 -3.89 0.21 26.59
N ARG A 51 -2.71 -0.19 26.15
CA ARG A 51 -2.29 -0.07 24.74
C ARG A 51 -2.26 -1.48 24.16
N ALA A 52 -3.30 -1.80 23.38
CA ALA A 52 -3.40 -3.05 22.64
C ALA A 52 -2.08 -3.35 21.89
N PRO A 53 -1.62 -4.60 21.85
CA PRO A 53 -0.42 -4.95 21.10
C PRO A 53 -0.69 -4.71 19.62
N VAL A 54 -0.03 -3.70 19.05
CA VAL A 54 0.12 -3.58 17.61
C VAL A 54 0.83 -4.86 17.17
N ASN A 55 0.13 -5.69 16.38
CA ASN A 55 0.71 -6.81 15.64
C ASN A 55 1.86 -6.28 14.78
N GLN A 56 3.05 -6.17 15.35
CA GLN A 56 4.28 -6.13 14.60
C GLN A 56 4.43 -7.54 14.04
N PRO A 57 4.46 -7.75 12.71
CA PRO A 57 4.95 -9.01 12.19
C PRO A 57 6.42 -9.10 12.61
N GLN A 58 6.67 -9.83 13.70
CA GLN A 58 7.99 -10.27 14.11
C GLN A 58 8.60 -10.95 12.89
N ALA A 59 9.66 -10.36 12.34
CA ALA A 59 10.43 -10.95 11.27
C ALA A 59 10.95 -12.30 11.75
N ARG A 60 10.19 -13.37 11.44
CA ARG A 60 10.61 -14.76 11.67
C ARG A 60 11.81 -14.99 10.77
N ARG A 61 13.01 -14.76 11.32
CA ARG A 61 14.31 -15.13 10.77
C ARG A 61 14.40 -16.66 10.77
N GLY A 62 13.72 -17.29 9.82
CA GLY A 62 13.84 -18.71 9.53
C GLY A 62 14.12 -18.87 8.03
N LEU A 63 15.39 -19.12 7.69
CA LEU A 63 15.93 -19.86 6.53
C LEU A 63 15.05 -20.03 5.27
N SER A 64 14.37 -19.00 4.80
CA SER A 64 13.76 -19.02 3.47
C SER A 64 14.86 -18.79 2.44
N THR A 65 15.26 -19.85 1.74
CA THR A 65 15.93 -19.76 0.43
C THR A 65 15.01 -19.19 -0.66
N GLY A 66 13.74 -18.91 -0.34
CA GLY A 66 12.82 -18.15 -1.17
C GLY A 66 13.13 -16.65 -1.13
N GLN A 67 13.00 -16.02 -2.30
CA GLN A 67 13.29 -14.61 -2.56
C GLN A 67 12.86 -13.69 -1.41
N LYS A 68 13.84 -13.03 -0.81
CA LYS A 68 13.63 -12.14 0.34
C LYS A 68 12.86 -10.92 -0.13
N VAL A 69 11.68 -10.68 0.44
CA VAL A 69 10.84 -9.53 0.13
C VAL A 69 10.72 -8.63 1.35
N ALA A 70 10.83 -7.33 1.12
CA ALA A 70 10.56 -6.31 2.11
C ALA A 70 9.16 -5.71 1.88
N ILE A 71 8.57 -5.17 2.94
CA ILE A 71 7.29 -4.47 2.88
C ILE A 71 7.55 -2.97 2.95
N LEU A 72 7.13 -2.22 1.94
CA LEU A 72 7.22 -0.77 1.90
C LEU A 72 5.85 -0.14 2.16
N ALA A 73 5.65 0.36 3.37
CA ALA A 73 4.46 1.14 3.76
C ALA A 73 4.82 2.62 3.94
N GLY A 74 3.82 3.46 4.21
CA GLY A 74 4.04 4.87 4.62
C GLY A 74 4.91 5.69 3.66
N ALA A 75 5.95 6.33 4.19
CA ALA A 75 6.87 7.17 3.41
C ALA A 75 7.70 6.34 2.41
N ALA A 76 8.18 5.16 2.83
CA ALA A 76 8.93 4.26 1.97
C ALA A 76 8.08 3.79 0.76
N GLY A 77 6.83 3.40 1.00
CA GLY A 77 5.90 3.01 -0.05
C GLY A 77 5.55 4.17 -1.01
N LEU A 78 5.36 5.38 -0.48
CA LEU A 78 5.15 6.58 -1.31
C LEU A 78 6.38 6.89 -2.18
N PHE A 79 7.58 6.83 -1.62
CA PHE A 79 8.80 7.14 -2.36
C PHE A 79 9.09 6.11 -3.45
N TYR A 80 8.78 4.85 -3.16
CA TYR A 80 8.80 3.77 -4.16
C TYR A 80 7.87 4.07 -5.34
N LEU A 81 6.59 4.38 -5.08
CA LEU A 81 5.63 4.73 -6.14
C LEU A 81 6.09 5.95 -6.95
N TYR A 82 6.64 6.96 -6.27
CA TYR A 82 7.23 8.12 -6.94
C TYR A 82 8.38 7.70 -7.86
N ASN A 83 9.34 6.91 -7.38
CA ASN A 83 10.50 6.50 -8.17
C ASN A 83 10.12 5.65 -9.38
N GLN A 84 9.08 4.82 -9.29
CA GLN A 84 8.55 4.06 -10.43
C GLN A 84 7.95 4.94 -11.53
N ARG A 85 7.34 6.07 -11.16
CA ARG A 85 6.52 6.89 -12.08
C ARG A 85 7.07 8.29 -12.32
N LYS A 86 8.19 8.69 -11.71
CA LYS A 86 8.79 10.03 -11.90
C LYS A 86 9.17 10.34 -13.35
N ASN A 87 9.45 9.31 -14.14
CA ASN A 87 9.82 9.41 -15.55
C ASN A 87 8.72 8.93 -16.51
N ALA A 88 7.53 8.60 -15.99
CA ALA A 88 6.41 8.19 -16.84
C ALA A 88 5.92 9.36 -17.71
N GLN A 89 5.38 9.03 -18.88
CA GLN A 89 4.78 10.00 -19.79
C GLN A 89 3.25 9.94 -19.69
N GLY A 90 2.60 11.07 -19.93
CA GLY A 90 1.14 11.18 -19.89
C GLY A 90 0.58 11.67 -18.55
N ALA A 91 -0.75 11.74 -18.50
CA ALA A 91 -1.53 12.23 -17.36
C ALA A 91 -2.30 11.08 -16.68
N GLY A 92 -2.83 11.34 -15.48
CA GLY A 92 -3.62 10.40 -14.70
C GLY A 92 -2.77 9.48 -13.81
N ALA A 93 -3.40 8.46 -13.24
CA ALA A 93 -2.78 7.55 -12.28
C ALA A 93 -1.63 6.72 -12.86
N GLN A 94 -1.60 6.52 -14.18
CA GLN A 94 -0.47 5.87 -14.87
C GLN A 94 0.61 6.85 -15.35
N GLY A 95 0.38 8.17 -15.23
CA GLY A 95 1.26 9.21 -15.71
C GLY A 95 2.40 9.54 -14.76
N LYS A 96 2.96 10.75 -14.92
CA LYS A 96 4.10 11.23 -14.12
C LYS A 96 3.71 11.51 -12.66
N TYR A 97 4.52 11.01 -11.74
CA TYR A 97 4.39 11.31 -10.31
C TYR A 97 5.34 12.42 -9.90
N TYR A 98 4.87 13.26 -8.98
CA TYR A 98 5.58 14.42 -8.45
C TYR A 98 5.63 14.33 -6.93
N LEU A 99 6.73 14.80 -6.35
CA LEU A 99 6.92 14.88 -4.92
C LEU A 99 6.75 16.34 -4.47
N SER A 100 5.80 16.58 -3.57
CA SER A 100 5.59 17.89 -2.94
C SER A 100 6.68 18.17 -1.91
N LYS A 101 6.95 19.45 -1.65
CA LYS A 101 7.84 19.92 -0.57
C LYS A 101 7.46 19.35 0.80
N ASN A 102 6.16 19.10 1.01
CA ASN A 102 5.61 18.54 2.26
C ASN A 102 5.74 17.00 2.35
N GLY A 103 6.43 16.35 1.41
CA GLY A 103 6.65 14.91 1.41
C GLY A 103 5.45 14.08 0.96
N ARG A 104 4.49 14.69 0.25
CA ARG A 104 3.33 14.00 -0.34
C ARG A 104 3.56 13.77 -1.83
N VAL A 105 3.18 12.58 -2.31
CA VAL A 105 3.25 12.26 -3.74
C VAL A 105 1.91 12.58 -4.40
N TYR A 106 1.95 13.16 -5.59
CA TYR A 106 0.77 13.44 -6.40
C TYR A 106 1.04 13.20 -7.88
N TYR A 107 0.00 12.93 -8.65
CA TYR A 107 0.04 12.99 -10.11
C TYR A 107 -0.90 14.10 -10.61
N ARG A 108 -0.82 14.43 -11.90
CA ARG A 108 -1.74 15.37 -12.54
C ARG A 108 -2.75 14.59 -13.38
N ASP A 109 -4.03 14.82 -13.15
CA ASP A 109 -5.10 14.20 -13.96
C ASP A 109 -5.14 14.78 -15.38
N ALA A 110 -6.08 14.32 -16.21
CA ALA A 110 -6.23 14.81 -17.59
C ALA A 110 -6.58 16.32 -17.65
N GLN A 111 -7.13 16.88 -16.57
CA GLN A 111 -7.45 18.30 -16.40
C GLN A 111 -6.29 19.07 -15.73
N ASN A 112 -5.11 18.46 -15.60
CA ASN A 112 -3.93 19.04 -14.99
C ASN A 112 -4.11 19.40 -13.50
N ARG A 113 -5.07 18.78 -12.81
CA ARG A 113 -5.31 18.97 -11.37
C ARG A 113 -4.45 18.02 -10.55
N PRO A 114 -3.87 18.45 -9.42
CA PRO A 114 -3.09 17.58 -8.56
C PRO A 114 -3.99 16.58 -7.83
N VAL A 115 -3.70 15.29 -7.98
CA VAL A 115 -4.36 14.19 -7.26
C VAL A 115 -3.34 13.52 -6.36
N TRP A 116 -3.59 13.54 -5.06
CA TRP A 116 -2.71 12.94 -4.06
C TRP A 116 -2.74 11.41 -4.12
N VAL A 117 -1.56 10.81 -4.10
CA VAL A 117 -1.40 9.36 -4.06
C VAL A 117 -1.52 8.91 -2.61
N THR A 118 -2.36 7.91 -2.38
CA THR A 118 -2.47 7.20 -1.10
C THR A 118 -1.77 5.85 -1.24
N PRO A 119 -0.76 5.53 -0.42
CA PRO A 119 -0.13 4.22 -0.46
C PRO A 119 -1.09 3.16 0.13
N PRO A 120 -1.04 1.90 -0.33
CA PRO A 120 -1.77 0.81 0.29
C PRO A 120 -1.37 0.66 1.77
N GLN A 121 -2.34 0.39 2.65
CA GLN A 121 -2.10 0.32 4.09
C GLN A 121 -1.31 -0.95 4.47
N GLU A 122 -1.56 -2.03 3.74
CA GLU A 122 -0.85 -3.30 3.83
C GLU A 122 0.62 -3.22 3.39
N GLY A 123 1.00 -2.12 2.72
CA GLY A 123 2.33 -1.91 2.15
C GLY A 123 2.55 -2.69 0.85
N ILE A 124 3.59 -2.28 0.12
CA ILE A 124 3.96 -2.87 -1.16
C ILE A 124 5.06 -3.90 -0.92
N ARG A 125 4.87 -5.13 -1.41
CA ARG A 125 5.91 -6.17 -1.34
C ARG A 125 6.91 -5.95 -2.48
N VAL A 126 8.16 -5.70 -2.13
CA VAL A 126 9.23 -5.39 -3.07
C VAL A 126 10.41 -6.33 -2.79
N PRO A 127 11.11 -6.86 -3.81
CA PRO A 127 12.34 -7.61 -3.60
C PRO A 127 13.31 -6.81 -2.72
N GLU A 128 13.98 -7.48 -1.79
CA GLU A 128 14.78 -6.75 -0.81
C GLU A 128 15.90 -5.94 -1.46
N GLU A 129 16.45 -6.39 -2.58
CA GLU A 129 17.49 -5.69 -3.34
C GLU A 129 17.03 -4.29 -3.77
N GLU A 130 15.81 -4.17 -4.27
CA GLU A 130 15.21 -2.89 -4.63
C GLU A 130 14.75 -2.11 -3.40
N ALA A 131 14.31 -2.81 -2.35
CA ALA A 131 13.85 -2.20 -1.12
C ALA A 131 14.96 -1.53 -0.30
N GLN A 132 16.21 -2.01 -0.40
CA GLN A 132 17.35 -1.49 0.38
C GLN A 132 17.52 0.03 0.28
N GLN A 133 17.24 0.62 -0.88
CA GLN A 133 17.34 2.08 -1.07
C GLN A 133 16.33 2.87 -0.22
N TYR A 134 15.29 2.21 0.30
CA TYR A 134 14.21 2.80 1.09
C TYR A 134 14.35 2.52 2.58
N ARG A 135 15.41 1.85 3.03
CA ARG A 135 15.57 1.36 4.41
C ARG A 135 15.52 2.45 5.49
N ASP A 136 15.95 3.66 5.14
CA ASP A 136 16.04 4.79 6.07
C ASP A 136 14.71 5.55 6.22
N PHE A 137 13.70 5.18 5.42
CA PHE A 137 12.39 5.84 5.41
C PHE A 137 11.39 5.15 6.32
N GLN A 138 10.48 5.96 6.88
CA GLN A 138 9.36 5.46 7.66
C GLN A 138 8.52 4.48 6.84
N GLY A 139 8.20 3.33 7.42
CA GLY A 139 7.37 2.29 6.82
C GLY A 139 8.15 1.19 6.09
N TYR A 140 9.48 1.25 6.05
CA TYR A 140 10.30 0.09 5.66
C TYR A 140 10.10 -1.06 6.64
N ASN A 141 9.68 -2.23 6.15
CA ASN A 141 9.26 -3.40 6.94
C ASN A 141 8.29 -3.04 8.09
N ASN A 142 7.33 -2.14 7.82
CA ASN A 142 6.38 -1.62 8.81
C ASN A 142 7.02 -0.88 9.99
N SER A 143 8.26 -0.39 9.84
CA SER A 143 8.90 0.43 10.86
C SER A 143 8.11 1.74 11.08
N PRO A 144 7.69 2.04 12.32
CA PRO A 144 7.03 3.31 12.63
C PRO A 144 8.01 4.48 12.67
N THR A 145 9.32 4.20 12.70
CA THR A 145 10.40 5.18 12.74
C THR A 145 11.12 5.27 11.39
N GLY A 146 11.77 6.41 11.14
CA GLY A 146 12.53 6.68 9.91
C GLY A 146 12.32 8.11 9.44
N ARG A 147 13.02 8.49 8.36
CA ARG A 147 12.84 9.78 7.69
C ARG A 147 11.55 9.78 6.86
N ASP A 148 10.88 10.94 6.81
CA ASP A 148 9.77 11.19 5.90
C ASP A 148 10.26 11.76 4.56
N LEU A 149 9.35 12.07 3.62
CA LEU A 149 9.74 12.62 2.32
C LEU A 149 9.82 14.15 2.29
N ARG A 150 9.74 14.82 3.45
CA ARG A 150 9.78 16.29 3.51
C ARG A 150 11.15 16.78 3.07
N GLY A 151 11.18 17.86 2.31
CA GLY A 151 12.42 18.43 1.76
C GLY A 151 13.01 17.68 0.56
N LEU A 152 12.60 16.43 0.27
CA LEU A 152 13.05 15.70 -0.92
C LEU A 152 12.39 16.19 -2.22
N GLY A 153 11.23 16.85 -2.12
CA GLY A 153 10.52 17.45 -3.25
C GLY A 153 11.14 18.75 -3.78
N ALA A 154 12.25 19.22 -3.19
CA ALA A 154 13.00 20.39 -3.63
C ALA A 154 14.08 19.99 -4.66
N GLY A 155 13.70 19.21 -5.68
CA GLY A 155 14.44 19.20 -6.93
C GLY A 155 14.14 20.51 -7.63
N THR A 156 15.11 21.41 -7.64
CA THR A 156 15.15 22.66 -8.42
C THR A 156 14.44 22.51 -9.77
N VAL A 157 13.29 23.17 -9.93
CA VAL A 157 12.89 23.66 -11.24
C VAL A 157 13.71 24.93 -11.46
N PRO A 158 14.73 24.95 -12.33
CA PRO A 158 15.32 26.20 -12.76
C PRO A 158 14.22 26.98 -13.48
N THR A 159 13.78 28.07 -12.87
CA THR A 159 13.06 29.14 -13.57
C THR A 159 14.09 29.81 -14.47
N ASN A 160 13.96 29.61 -15.78
CA ASN A 160 14.62 30.42 -16.79
C ASN A 160 13.79 31.69 -17.04
#